data_AF-A0A8H6Z3Z7-F1
#
_entry.id   AF-A0A8H6Z3Z7-F1
#
_cell.length_a   1.000
_cell.length_b   1.000
_cell.length_c   1.000
_cell.angle_alpha   90.00
_cell.angle_beta   90.00
_cell.angle_gamma   90.00
#
_symmetry.space_group_name_H-M   'P 1'
#
loop_
_entity.id
_entity.type
_entity.pdbx_description
1 polymer ?
#
loop_
_entity_poly.entity_id
_entity_poly.type
_entity_poly.pdbx_seq_one_letter_code
_entity_poly.pdbx_strand_id
1 'polypeptide(L)'
;MLELLASDLGIRDRSMSCIEATYFVRALAQAYANPEVYRTARRFGWLRRLGTSFSTKDRNHFGSIANQNENHWVALAIDCEKKHLGMEFKWTGIPVAKQTDPHSCGILAYFTLAHWFDSERFPLPNCTAASMAEERIKMFLRVVERQGRKVGDLASDAWDYEFTFAQSLGLSEKSGVQDGNEDDGENE
;
A
#
# COMPACT_ATOMS: atom_id res chain seq x y z
N MET A 1 1.04 -2.68 5.07
CA MET A 1 0.41 -1.84 4.01
C MET A 1 1.44 -0.97 3.28
N LEU A 2 2.19 -0.10 3.96
CA LEU A 2 3.22 0.73 3.30
C LEU A 2 4.31 -0.07 2.58
N GLU A 3 4.72 -1.22 3.14
CA GLU A 3 5.66 -2.09 2.44
C GLU A 3 5.08 -2.75 1.19
N LEU A 4 3.76 -3.02 1.17
CA LEU A 4 3.08 -3.47 -0.05
C LEU A 4 3.12 -2.35 -1.08
N LEU A 5 2.79 -1.12 -0.67
CA LEU A 5 2.82 0.05 -1.55
C LEU A 5 4.21 0.26 -2.16
N ALA A 6 5.26 0.22 -1.35
CA ALA A 6 6.64 0.33 -1.82
C ALA A 6 6.98 -0.79 -2.82
N SER A 7 6.53 -2.02 -2.54
CA SER A 7 6.70 -3.16 -3.43
C SER A 7 5.99 -2.97 -4.77
N ASP A 8 4.75 -2.48 -4.75
CA ASP A 8 3.95 -2.29 -5.97
C ASP A 8 4.53 -1.20 -6.86
N LEU A 9 4.97 -0.11 -6.26
CA LEU A 9 5.62 1.01 -6.92
C LEU A 9 7.05 0.68 -7.37
N GLY A 10 7.57 -0.51 -7.04
CA GLY A 10 8.95 -0.88 -7.36
C GLY A 10 9.99 0.03 -6.68
N ILE A 11 9.61 0.70 -5.59
CA ILE A 11 10.47 1.60 -4.81
C ILE A 11 11.50 0.73 -4.08
N ARG A 12 12.77 0.90 -4.44
CA ARG A 12 13.92 0.21 -3.85
C ARG A 12 14.80 1.21 -3.10
N ASP A 13 15.77 0.73 -2.33
CA ASP A 13 16.60 1.56 -1.43
C ASP A 13 17.37 2.73 -2.11
N ARG A 14 17.40 2.76 -3.45
CA ARG A 14 18.04 3.81 -4.27
C ARG A 14 17.11 4.55 -5.23
N SER A 15 15.79 4.40 -5.13
CA SER A 15 14.90 5.23 -5.95
C SER A 15 14.90 6.68 -5.45
N MET A 16 14.69 7.61 -6.38
CA MET A 16 14.43 9.03 -6.07
C MET A 16 13.17 9.22 -5.23
N SER A 17 12.35 8.18 -5.14
CA SER A 17 11.16 8.07 -4.30
C SER A 17 11.46 7.29 -3.02
N CYS A 18 10.87 7.68 -1.90
CA CYS A 18 10.77 6.84 -0.70
C CYS A 18 9.36 6.80 -0.13
N ILE A 19 9.06 5.71 0.57
CA ILE A 19 7.86 5.58 1.38
C ILE A 19 8.29 5.28 2.81
N GLU A 20 7.87 6.14 3.74
CA GLU A 20 8.26 6.02 5.14
C GLU A 20 7.11 5.60 6.04
N ALA A 21 7.49 4.96 7.16
CA ALA A 21 6.59 4.37 8.13
C ALA A 21 5.57 5.35 8.73
N THR A 22 4.48 4.80 9.26
CA THR A 22 3.32 5.56 9.75
C THR A 22 3.62 6.48 10.95
N TYR A 23 4.69 6.22 11.69
CA TYR A 23 5.12 7.05 12.81
C TYR A 23 5.92 8.28 12.38
N PHE A 24 6.21 8.46 11.08
CA PHE A 24 7.01 9.59 10.56
C PHE A 24 6.49 10.94 11.04
N VAL A 25 5.19 11.20 10.89
CA VAL A 25 4.60 12.49 11.28
C VAL A 25 4.74 12.75 12.76
N ARG A 26 4.54 11.72 13.59
CA ARG A 26 4.71 11.83 15.04
C ARG A 26 6.16 12.12 15.41
N ALA A 27 7.11 11.45 14.77
CA ALA A 27 8.53 11.70 14.98
C ALA A 27 8.93 13.11 14.54
N LEU A 28 8.41 13.58 13.40
CA LEU A 28 8.63 14.93 12.88
C LEU A 28 8.06 15.99 13.83
N ALA A 29 6.84 15.80 14.33
CA ALA A 29 6.23 16.71 15.31
C ALA A 29 7.04 16.79 16.61
N GLN A 30 7.52 15.63 17.12
CA GLN A 30 8.39 15.60 18.30
C GLN A 30 9.72 16.31 18.08
N ALA A 31 10.32 16.11 16.90
CA ALA A 31 11.56 16.77 16.50
C ALA A 31 11.39 18.29 16.43
N TYR A 32 10.29 18.76 15.82
CA TYR A 32 9.95 20.17 15.72
C TYR A 32 9.75 20.82 17.10
N ALA A 33 9.03 20.14 17.99
CA ALA A 33 8.78 20.64 19.35
C ALA A 33 10.05 20.70 20.23
N ASN A 34 11.10 19.94 19.90
CA ASN A 34 12.31 19.82 20.73
C ASN A 34 13.59 19.85 19.86
N PRO A 35 13.96 21.01 19.29
CA PRO A 35 15.05 21.11 18.33
C PRO A 35 16.41 20.68 18.89
N GLU A 36 16.70 20.95 20.16
CA GLU A 36 17.95 20.53 20.79
C GLU A 36 18.06 19.00 20.92
N VAL A 37 16.96 18.33 21.27
CA VAL A 37 16.90 16.86 21.30
C VAL A 37 16.98 16.28 19.88
N TYR A 38 16.32 16.93 18.92
CA TYR A 38 16.37 16.53 17.51
C TYR A 38 17.80 16.49 16.96
N ARG A 39 18.67 17.44 17.34
CA ARG A 39 20.04 17.51 16.84
C ARG A 39 20.88 16.29 17.24
N THR A 40 20.76 15.83 18.48
CA THR A 40 21.70 14.86 19.06
C THR A 40 21.12 13.46 19.22
N ALA A 41 19.81 13.31 19.48
CA ALA A 41 19.25 12.01 19.82
C ALA A 41 19.32 11.03 18.65
N ARG A 42 19.78 9.80 18.93
CA ARG A 42 19.91 8.72 17.95
C ARG A 42 18.60 8.36 17.27
N ARG A 43 17.48 8.41 18.00
CA ARG A 43 16.13 8.11 17.48
C ARG A 43 15.67 9.01 16.34
N PHE A 44 16.25 10.21 16.20
CA PHE A 44 15.98 11.13 15.09
C PHE A 44 17.04 11.05 13.98
N GLY A 45 18.04 10.17 14.11
CA GLY A 45 19.11 10.05 13.12
C GLY A 45 18.61 9.68 11.74
N TRP A 46 17.57 8.86 11.64
CA TRP A 46 16.93 8.52 10.36
C TRP A 46 16.22 9.72 9.74
N LEU A 47 15.51 10.54 10.53
CA LEU A 47 14.84 11.76 10.07
C LEU A 47 15.86 12.80 9.58
N ARG A 48 17.00 12.94 10.28
CA ARG A 48 18.12 13.79 9.82
C ARG A 48 18.67 13.31 8.49
N ARG A 49 18.95 12.01 8.34
CA ARG A 49 19.42 11.44 7.05
C ARG A 49 18.42 11.66 5.92
N LEU A 50 17.14 11.51 6.20
CA LEU A 50 16.08 11.78 5.23
C LEU A 50 16.08 13.25 4.81
N GLY A 51 16.14 14.17 5.78
CA GLY A 51 16.28 15.61 5.51
C GLY A 51 17.53 15.94 4.68
N THR A 52 18.67 15.33 5.01
CA THR A 52 19.89 15.45 4.21
C THR A 52 19.67 14.97 2.78
N SER A 53 19.04 13.80 2.58
CA SER A 53 18.80 13.24 1.24
C SER A 53 17.92 14.13 0.36
N PHE A 54 16.97 14.86 0.95
CA PHE A 54 16.25 15.90 0.21
C PHE A 54 17.16 17.08 -0.10
N SER A 55 17.93 17.59 0.87
CA SER A 55 18.81 18.74 0.63
C SER A 55 19.89 18.48 -0.43
N THR A 56 20.35 17.23 -0.59
CA THR A 56 21.34 16.80 -1.57
C THR A 56 20.73 16.38 -2.90
N LYS A 57 19.39 16.35 -3.02
CA LYS A 57 18.64 15.83 -4.19
C LYS A 57 18.86 14.35 -4.48
N ASP A 58 19.27 13.57 -3.48
CA ASP A 58 19.31 12.11 -3.58
C ASP A 58 17.89 11.51 -3.61
N ARG A 59 16.90 12.27 -3.10
CA ARG A 59 15.48 11.95 -3.15
C ARG A 59 14.67 13.17 -3.56
N ASN A 60 13.72 12.97 -4.48
CA ASN A 60 12.81 14.01 -4.97
C ASN A 60 11.37 13.77 -4.56
N HIS A 61 11.00 12.54 -4.23
CA HIS A 61 9.63 12.21 -3.87
C HIS A 61 9.59 11.45 -2.55
N PHE A 62 8.60 11.76 -1.75
CA PHE A 62 8.35 11.08 -0.49
C PHE A 62 6.87 10.87 -0.27
N GLY A 63 6.52 9.68 0.20
CA GLY A 63 5.17 9.33 0.62
C GLY A 63 5.16 8.78 2.03
N SER A 64 4.10 9.06 2.79
CA SER A 64 3.82 8.38 4.05
C SER A 64 2.31 8.39 4.32
N ILE A 65 1.84 7.42 5.11
CA ILE A 65 0.47 7.39 5.61
C ILE A 65 0.52 7.72 7.09
N ALA A 66 -0.24 8.71 7.53
CA ALA A 66 -0.30 9.13 8.92
C ALA A 66 -1.65 8.79 9.55
N ASN A 67 -1.64 8.45 10.84
CA ASN A 67 -2.87 8.31 11.63
C ASN A 67 -3.12 9.63 12.37
N GLN A 68 -4.22 10.29 12.04
CA GLN A 68 -4.75 11.47 12.68
C GLN A 68 -5.79 11.05 13.72
N ASN A 69 -5.60 11.49 14.97
CA ASN A 69 -6.52 11.25 16.09
C ASN A 69 -6.86 9.77 16.34
N GLU A 70 -5.94 8.87 16.02
CA GLU A 70 -6.04 7.42 16.23
C GLU A 70 -7.15 6.72 15.42
N ASN A 71 -7.93 7.45 14.62
CA ASN A 71 -9.09 6.92 13.92
C ASN A 71 -9.18 7.28 12.43
N HIS A 72 -8.29 8.14 11.92
CA HIS A 72 -8.35 8.61 10.55
C HIS A 72 -6.99 8.53 9.87
N TRP A 73 -6.90 7.81 8.76
CA TRP A 73 -5.65 7.68 8.01
C TRP A 73 -5.60 8.67 6.86
N VAL A 74 -4.49 9.39 6.73
CA VAL A 74 -4.26 10.38 5.67
C VAL A 74 -2.98 10.07 4.90
N ALA A 75 -3.00 10.35 3.60
CA ALA A 75 -1.83 10.30 2.74
C ALA A 75 -1.07 11.62 2.81
N LEU A 76 0.26 11.54 2.91
CA LEU A 76 1.17 12.68 2.85
C LEU A 76 2.19 12.43 1.75
N ALA A 77 2.33 13.41 0.87
CA ALA A 77 3.31 13.38 -0.20
C ALA A 77 4.15 14.67 -0.19
N ILE A 78 5.44 14.54 -0.48
CA ILE A 78 6.36 15.67 -0.62
C ILE A 78 7.04 15.53 -1.99
N ASP A 79 6.87 16.57 -2.82
CA ASP A 79 7.59 16.77 -4.09
C ASP A 79 8.69 17.81 -3.86
N CYS A 80 9.93 17.35 -3.91
CA CYS A 80 11.14 18.13 -3.77
C CYS A 80 11.78 18.50 -5.11
N GLU A 81 11.28 17.97 -6.24
CA GLU A 81 11.87 18.18 -7.57
C GLU A 81 11.97 19.66 -7.93
N LYS A 82 11.05 20.48 -7.38
CA LYS A 82 10.84 21.83 -7.86
C LYS A 82 11.65 22.93 -7.20
N LYS A 83 12.30 22.76 -6.03
CA LYS A 83 13.04 23.85 -5.32
C LYS A 83 13.72 23.38 -4.03
N HIS A 84 15.01 23.69 -3.85
CA HIS A 84 15.74 23.29 -2.64
C HIS A 84 16.34 24.42 -1.78
N LEU A 85 16.31 25.69 -2.20
CA LEU A 85 16.94 26.76 -1.42
C LEU A 85 16.09 28.04 -1.45
N GLY A 86 15.59 28.44 -0.28
CA GLY A 86 14.98 29.77 -0.06
C GLY A 86 13.54 29.96 -0.55
N MET A 87 12.81 28.91 -0.90
CA MET A 87 11.42 29.03 -1.38
C MET A 87 10.41 28.44 -0.39
N GLU A 88 9.25 29.07 -0.34
CA GLU A 88 8.10 28.72 0.49
C GLU A 88 7.51 27.36 0.05
N PHE A 89 7.28 26.46 1.00
CA PHE A 89 6.55 25.22 0.76
C PHE A 89 5.09 25.54 0.41
N LYS A 90 4.62 25.09 -0.75
CA LYS A 90 3.22 25.24 -1.13
C LYS A 90 2.44 24.02 -0.70
N TRP A 91 1.42 24.24 0.12
CA TRP A 91 0.43 23.21 0.43
C TRP A 91 -0.52 23.06 -0.76
N THR A 92 -0.60 21.85 -1.29
CA THR A 92 -1.55 21.48 -2.34
C THR A 92 -2.25 20.20 -1.96
N GLY A 93 -3.56 20.14 -2.22
CA GLY A 93 -4.29 18.88 -2.12
C GLY A 93 -3.78 17.90 -3.18
N ILE A 94 -3.59 16.65 -2.77
CA ILE A 94 -3.37 15.54 -3.71
C ILE A 94 -4.72 14.96 -4.14
N PRO A 95 -4.87 14.51 -5.41
CA PRO A 95 -6.08 13.85 -5.85
C PRO A 95 -6.42 12.67 -4.94
N VAL A 96 -7.60 12.67 -4.34
CA VAL A 96 -8.07 11.64 -3.42
C VAL A 96 -9.51 11.28 -3.78
N ALA A 97 -9.82 9.99 -3.72
CA ALA A 97 -11.18 9.52 -3.93
C ALA A 97 -12.04 9.81 -2.69
N LYS A 98 -13.30 10.22 -2.89
CA LYS A 98 -14.18 10.61 -1.79
C LYS A 98 -14.62 9.39 -0.99
N GLN A 99 -14.22 9.32 0.28
CA GLN A 99 -14.66 8.27 1.19
C GLN A 99 -16.19 8.32 1.41
N THR A 100 -16.85 7.16 1.34
CA THR A 100 -18.31 7.00 1.49
C THR A 100 -18.73 6.09 2.66
N ASP A 101 -17.75 5.54 3.39
CA ASP A 101 -17.95 4.69 4.57
C ASP A 101 -17.01 5.13 5.72
N PRO A 102 -17.17 4.70 6.98
CA PRO A 102 -16.35 5.19 8.08
C PRO A 102 -14.96 4.54 8.23
N HIS A 103 -14.64 3.48 7.47
CA HIS A 103 -13.48 2.61 7.74
C HIS A 103 -12.49 2.47 6.58
N SER A 104 -12.77 3.09 5.43
CA SER A 104 -11.92 3.01 4.23
C SER A 104 -10.79 4.03 4.16
N CYS A 105 -10.63 4.94 5.13
CA CYS A 105 -9.58 5.97 5.09
C CYS A 105 -8.17 5.38 4.89
N GLY A 106 -7.85 4.24 5.51
CA GLY A 106 -6.53 3.59 5.36
C GLY A 106 -6.26 3.08 3.94
N ILE A 107 -7.24 2.42 3.33
CA ILE A 107 -7.10 1.91 1.96
C ILE A 107 -7.12 3.05 0.93
N LEU A 108 -7.92 4.09 1.17
CA LEU A 108 -7.93 5.28 0.33
C LEU A 108 -6.63 6.08 0.42
N ALA A 109 -6.02 6.20 1.60
CA ALA A 109 -4.70 6.80 1.76
C ALA A 109 -3.63 6.01 0.98
N TYR A 110 -3.71 4.67 0.99
CA TYR A 110 -2.86 3.82 0.15
C TYR A 110 -3.03 4.11 -1.34
N PHE A 111 -4.27 4.11 -1.86
CA PHE A 111 -4.51 4.36 -3.29
C PHE A 111 -4.15 5.79 -3.70
N THR A 112 -4.39 6.75 -2.81
CA THR A 112 -4.01 8.15 -3.02
C THR A 112 -2.50 8.30 -3.23
N LEU A 113 -1.69 7.64 -2.37
CA LEU A 113 -0.23 7.66 -2.57
C LEU A 113 0.20 6.90 -3.82
N ALA A 114 -0.39 5.73 -4.09
CA ALA A 114 -0.08 4.96 -5.29
C ALA A 114 -0.34 5.80 -6.56
N HIS A 115 -1.50 6.44 -6.62
CA HIS A 115 -1.91 7.32 -7.70
C HIS A 115 -1.01 8.55 -7.83
N TRP A 116 -0.58 9.13 -6.71
CA TRP A 116 0.34 10.26 -6.73
C TRP A 116 1.71 9.90 -7.31
N PHE A 117 2.22 8.69 -7.02
CA PHE A 117 3.49 8.23 -7.57
C PHE A 117 3.40 7.79 -9.04
N ASP A 118 2.30 7.13 -9.43
CA ASP A 118 2.11 6.60 -10.77
C ASP A 118 0.60 6.53 -11.09
N SER A 119 0.07 7.64 -11.58
CA SER A 119 -1.37 7.80 -11.85
C SER A 119 -1.88 6.94 -13.00
N GLU A 120 -1.00 6.54 -13.91
CA GLU A 120 -1.34 5.70 -15.06
C GLU A 120 -1.55 4.25 -14.63
N ARG A 121 -0.66 3.73 -13.78
CA ARG A 121 -0.75 2.37 -13.27
C ARG A 121 -1.72 2.21 -12.11
N PHE A 122 -1.92 3.27 -11.32
CA PHE A 122 -2.76 3.23 -10.13
C PHE A 122 -3.85 4.32 -10.21
N PRO A 123 -4.92 4.11 -11.01
CA PRO A 123 -6.05 5.02 -11.01
C PRO A 123 -6.76 5.02 -9.65
N LEU A 124 -7.37 6.16 -9.29
CA LEU A 124 -8.18 6.25 -8.07
C LEU A 124 -9.41 5.33 -8.17
N PRO A 125 -9.75 4.58 -7.11
CA PRO A 125 -10.88 3.67 -7.14
C PRO A 125 -12.23 4.41 -7.17
N ASN A 126 -13.23 3.79 -7.79
CA ASN A 126 -14.61 4.20 -7.57
C ASN A 126 -14.97 3.93 -6.10
N CYS A 127 -15.54 4.90 -5.40
CA CYS A 127 -15.82 4.83 -3.96
C CYS A 127 -17.26 4.40 -3.65
N THR A 128 -17.82 3.45 -4.40
CA THR A 128 -19.08 2.81 -3.98
C THR A 128 -18.82 1.90 -2.77
N ALA A 129 -19.85 1.64 -1.96
CA ALA A 129 -19.71 0.74 -0.82
C ALA A 129 -19.27 -0.68 -1.24
N ALA A 130 -19.79 -1.18 -2.37
CA ALA A 130 -19.46 -2.50 -2.91
C ALA A 130 -17.99 -2.56 -3.38
N SER A 131 -17.56 -1.59 -4.19
CA SER A 131 -16.16 -1.52 -4.65
C SER A 131 -15.18 -1.37 -3.49
N MET A 132 -15.50 -0.55 -2.47
CA MET A 132 -14.63 -0.42 -1.30
C MET A 132 -14.57 -1.71 -0.45
N ALA A 133 -15.66 -2.48 -0.38
CA ALA A 133 -15.62 -3.80 0.26
C ALA A 133 -14.70 -4.77 -0.48
N GLU A 134 -14.82 -4.81 -1.81
CA GLU A 134 -13.95 -5.61 -2.67
C GLU A 134 -12.47 -5.22 -2.52
N GLU A 135 -12.15 -3.93 -2.55
CA GLU A 135 -10.77 -3.45 -2.39
C GLU A 135 -10.20 -3.77 -1.01
N ARG A 136 -11.02 -3.70 0.07
CA ARG A 136 -10.59 -4.14 1.40
C ARG A 136 -10.24 -5.62 1.44
N ILE A 137 -11.05 -6.47 0.80
CA ILE A 137 -10.77 -7.91 0.71
C ILE A 137 -9.49 -8.16 -0.09
N LYS A 138 -9.33 -7.53 -1.27
CA LYS A 138 -8.10 -7.63 -2.06
C LYS A 138 -6.88 -7.22 -1.26
N MET A 139 -6.94 -6.08 -0.58
CA MET A 139 -5.85 -5.60 0.26
C MET A 139 -5.52 -6.57 1.40
N PHE A 140 -6.56 -7.09 2.07
CA PHE A 140 -6.39 -8.09 3.12
C PHE A 140 -5.69 -9.35 2.60
N LEU A 141 -6.15 -9.92 1.48
CA LEU A 141 -5.55 -11.08 0.85
C LEU A 141 -4.08 -10.83 0.47
N ARG A 142 -3.75 -9.65 -0.04
CA ARG A 142 -2.36 -9.28 -0.37
C ARG A 142 -1.48 -9.16 0.88
N VAL A 143 -2.03 -8.67 1.99
CA VAL A 143 -1.33 -8.67 3.28
C VAL A 143 -1.11 -10.10 3.75
N VAL A 144 -2.15 -10.94 3.71
CA VAL A 144 -2.07 -12.35 4.10
C VAL A 144 -1.06 -13.11 3.25
N GLU A 145 -1.09 -13.01 1.93
CA GLU A 145 -0.14 -13.68 1.03
C GLU A 145 1.30 -13.25 1.32
N ARG A 146 1.54 -11.95 1.53
CA ARG A 146 2.87 -11.43 1.86
C ARG A 146 3.38 -11.95 3.20
N GLN A 147 2.50 -12.05 4.21
CA GLN A 147 2.87 -12.71 5.47
C GLN A 147 3.01 -14.22 5.25
N GLY A 148 2.18 -14.80 4.38
CA GLY A 148 2.09 -16.21 4.00
C GLY A 148 3.36 -16.76 3.36
N ARG A 149 4.10 -15.92 2.64
CA ARG A 149 5.47 -16.22 2.17
C ARG A 149 6.49 -16.41 3.32
N LYS A 150 6.12 -16.09 4.56
CA LYS A 150 6.84 -16.46 5.79
C LYS A 150 6.17 -17.62 6.55
N VAL A 151 5.01 -18.09 6.07
CA VAL A 151 4.14 -19.13 6.67
C VAL A 151 4.27 -20.46 5.91
N GLY A 152 5.44 -20.74 5.34
CA GLY A 152 5.79 -22.12 4.94
C GLY A 152 5.68 -23.11 6.11
N ASP A 153 5.67 -22.60 7.37
CA ASP A 153 5.60 -23.38 8.59
C ASP A 153 4.19 -23.48 9.25
N LEU A 154 3.15 -22.77 8.77
CA LEU A 154 1.76 -22.96 9.27
C LEU A 154 0.81 -23.53 8.21
N ALA A 155 1.32 -23.88 7.03
CA ALA A 155 0.54 -24.32 5.89
C ALA A 155 -0.01 -25.76 6.00
N SER A 156 0.20 -26.50 7.09
CA SER A 156 -0.48 -27.79 7.29
C SER A 156 -1.91 -27.66 7.78
N ASP A 157 -2.28 -26.55 8.44
CA ASP A 157 -3.52 -26.49 9.22
C ASP A 157 -4.53 -25.44 8.71
N ALA A 158 -4.17 -24.63 7.72
CA ALA A 158 -4.96 -23.46 7.29
C ALA A 158 -5.63 -23.58 5.92
N TRP A 159 -5.38 -24.65 5.16
CA TRP A 159 -5.91 -24.82 3.80
C TRP A 159 -7.32 -25.44 3.73
N ASP A 160 -7.90 -25.84 4.86
CA ASP A 160 -9.34 -26.21 4.94
C ASP A 160 -10.27 -24.99 4.86
N TYR A 161 -9.74 -23.77 4.82
CA TYR A 161 -10.48 -22.57 4.40
C TYR A 161 -10.46 -22.42 2.87
N GLU A 162 -10.76 -23.51 2.16
CA GLU A 162 -11.10 -23.44 0.75
C GLU A 162 -12.30 -22.49 0.60
N PHE A 163 -12.01 -21.39 -0.07
CA PHE A 163 -12.76 -20.16 -0.08
C PHE A 163 -14.17 -20.41 -0.65
N THR A 164 -15.20 -20.46 0.21
CA THR A 164 -16.63 -20.55 -0.15
C THR A 164 -17.16 -19.30 -0.89
N PHE A 165 -16.27 -18.48 -1.45
CA PHE A 165 -16.60 -17.24 -2.16
C PHE A 165 -16.95 -17.50 -3.62
N ALA A 166 -16.31 -18.49 -4.27
CA ALA A 166 -16.64 -18.90 -5.64
C ALA A 166 -18.09 -19.42 -5.75
N GLN A 167 -18.58 -20.07 -4.68
CA GLN A 167 -19.94 -20.60 -4.61
C GLN A 167 -21.02 -19.51 -4.44
N SER A 168 -20.69 -18.39 -3.78
CA SER A 168 -21.62 -17.26 -3.58
C SER A 168 -21.80 -16.36 -4.80
N LEU A 169 -20.84 -16.37 -5.73
CA LEU A 169 -20.89 -15.60 -6.99
C LEU A 169 -21.49 -16.38 -8.17
N GLY A 170 -21.93 -17.62 -7.96
CA GLY A 170 -22.55 -18.44 -9.00
C GLY A 170 -21.60 -18.83 -10.15
N LEU A 171 -20.29 -18.69 -9.96
CA LEU A 171 -19.29 -19.17 -10.91
C LEU A 171 -19.11 -20.68 -10.67
N SER A 172 -20.05 -21.47 -11.19
CA SER A 172 -19.91 -22.91 -11.31
C SER A 172 -18.77 -23.19 -12.30
N GLU A 173 -17.71 -23.82 -11.80
CA GLU A 173 -16.76 -24.52 -12.67
C GLU A 173 -17.54 -25.60 -13.42
N LYS A 174 -17.65 -25.45 -14.74
CA LYS A 174 -18.03 -26.55 -15.61
C LYS A 174 -16.85 -27.51 -15.67
N SER A 175 -16.72 -28.40 -14.69
CA SER A 175 -15.90 -29.60 -14.81
C SER A 175 -16.62 -30.57 -15.76
N GLY A 176 -16.49 -30.32 -17.05
CA GLY A 176 -16.97 -31.19 -18.12
C GLY A 176 -15.79 -31.62 -18.98
N VAL A 177 -15.01 -32.58 -18.50
CA VAL A 177 -14.25 -33.47 -19.38
C VAL A 177 -14.76 -34.87 -19.09
N GLN A 178 -15.57 -35.36 -20.03
CA GLN A 178 -16.04 -36.73 -20.08
C GLN A 178 -14.85 -37.63 -20.43
N ASP A 179 -14.58 -38.63 -19.60
CA ASP A 179 -13.80 -39.79 -19.99
C ASP A 179 -14.58 -40.55 -21.07
N GLY A 180 -14.11 -40.44 -22.30
CA GLY A 180 -14.53 -41.28 -23.41
C GLY A 180 -13.82 -42.63 -23.35
N ASN A 181 -14.45 -43.60 -22.71
CA ASN A 181 -14.23 -45.02 -23.01
C ASN A 181 -14.94 -45.31 -24.33
N GLU A 182 -14.18 -45.49 -25.41
CA GLU A 182 -14.63 -46.25 -26.58
C GLU A 182 -13.83 -47.57 -26.60
N ASP A 183 -14.49 -48.56 -26.02
CA ASP A 183 -14.33 -49.99 -26.26
C ASP A 183 -15.09 -50.29 -27.56
N ASP A 184 -14.42 -50.86 -28.56
CA ASP A 184 -15.07 -51.58 -29.66
C ASP A 184 -14.08 -52.60 -30.23
N GLY A 185 -14.40 -53.88 -30.00
CA GLY A 185 -13.65 -55.02 -30.48
C GLY A 185 -13.93 -55.41 -31.94
N GLU A 186 -13.10 -56.37 -32.37
CA GLU A 186 -13.36 -57.47 -33.31
C GLU A 186 -14.21 -57.23 -34.57
N ASN A 187 -13.60 -57.35 -35.76
CA ASN A 187 -13.80 -58.51 -36.65
C ASN A 187 -13.00 -58.40 -37.97
N GLU A 188 -12.60 -59.60 -38.44
CA GLU A 188 -11.95 -60.01 -39.72
C GLU A 188 -10.42 -59.99 -39.83
#